data_AF-A0A2W7RAL4-F1
#
_entry.id   AF-A0A2W7RAL4-F1
#
_cell.length_a   1.000
_cell.length_b   1.000
_cell.length_c   1.000
_cell.angle_alpha   90.00
_cell.angle_beta   90.00
_cell.angle_gamma   90.00
#
_symmetry.space_group_name_H-M   'P 1'
#
loop_
_entity.id
_entity.type
_entity.pdbx_description
1 polymer ?
#
loop_
_entity_poly.entity_id
_entity_poly.type
_entity_poly.pdbx_seq_one_letter_code
_entity_poly.pdbx_strand_id
1 'polypeptide(L)'
;MAIKSNPVTQSLEFKTHVDQVEKEFNFLVSEFGFSLSQNEFIGKEFWIVYSKDPLAIEILFEKGKLPFVTLRNNSMPHDEELYIDNGDSVEEYSVKAQQIKNSRYERKNALETRVMDTSPIISNLALKELNDDYALFGHNEHIEYLKEAALTVRKNLESKRGHMGKYSTS
;
A
#
# COMPACT_ATOMS: atom_id res chain seq x y z
N MET A 1 32.79 -11.58 -6.04
CA MET A 1 32.47 -10.15 -5.79
C MET A 1 31.25 -10.10 -4.91
N ALA A 2 31.33 -9.53 -3.71
CA ALA A 2 30.16 -9.33 -2.87
C ALA A 2 29.34 -8.19 -3.49
N ILE A 3 28.15 -8.51 -3.99
CA ILE A 3 27.18 -7.51 -4.43
C ILE A 3 26.81 -6.74 -3.16
N LYS A 4 27.35 -5.52 -3.00
CA LYS A 4 26.87 -4.59 -1.97
C LYS A 4 25.41 -4.30 -2.32
N SER A 5 24.47 -4.97 -1.65
CA SER A 5 23.06 -4.64 -1.77
C SER A 5 22.88 -3.22 -1.24
N ASN A 6 22.43 -2.30 -2.08
CA ASN A 6 22.03 -0.98 -1.60
C ASN A 6 20.94 -1.13 -0.53
N PRO A 7 20.98 -0.37 0.57
CA PRO A 7 19.94 -0.37 1.58
C PRO A 7 18.56 -0.16 0.94
N VAL A 8 17.51 -0.83 1.45
CA VAL A 8 16.13 -0.65 0.96
C VAL A 8 15.72 0.82 1.00
N THR A 9 16.15 1.55 2.04
CA THR A 9 15.89 2.98 2.20
C THR A 9 16.47 3.88 1.10
N GLN A 10 17.42 3.37 0.31
CA GLN A 10 17.99 4.11 -0.82
C GLN A 10 17.31 3.77 -2.15
N SER A 11 16.44 2.76 -2.18
CA SER A 11 15.77 2.31 -3.40
C SER A 11 14.75 3.33 -3.89
N LEU A 12 14.49 3.33 -5.20
CA LEU A 12 13.49 4.20 -5.80
C LEU A 12 12.10 3.89 -5.22
N GLU A 13 11.79 2.60 -5.05
CA GLU A 13 10.51 2.15 -4.51
C GLU A 13 10.19 2.75 -3.15
N PHE A 14 11.18 2.71 -2.24
CA PHE A 14 11.02 3.21 -0.88
C PHE A 14 10.86 4.74 -0.86
N LYS A 15 11.70 5.47 -1.61
CA LYS A 15 11.61 6.93 -1.70
C LYS A 15 10.27 7.36 -2.26
N THR A 16 9.84 6.74 -3.37
CA THR A 16 8.51 7.00 -3.95
C THR A 16 7.41 6.71 -2.92
N HIS A 17 7.52 5.63 -2.15
CA HIS A 17 6.54 5.33 -1.11
C HIS A 17 6.42 6.44 -0.07
N VAL A 18 7.54 6.81 0.57
CA VAL A 18 7.54 7.84 1.62
C VAL A 18 7.04 9.18 1.06
N ASP A 19 7.56 9.61 -0.10
CA ASP A 19 7.18 10.88 -0.71
C ASP A 19 5.69 10.94 -1.07
N GLN A 20 5.13 9.84 -1.63
CA GLN A 20 3.71 9.81 -1.98
C GLN A 20 2.81 9.66 -0.75
N VAL A 21 3.22 8.93 0.29
CA VAL A 21 2.43 8.85 1.52
C VAL A 21 2.37 10.22 2.20
N GLU A 22 3.51 10.89 2.36
CA GLU A 22 3.55 12.24 2.91
C GLU A 22 2.66 13.20 2.10
N LYS A 23 2.77 13.16 0.77
CA LYS A 23 2.01 14.05 -0.11
C LYS A 23 0.51 13.78 -0.11
N GLU A 24 0.11 12.53 -0.33
CA GLU A 24 -1.29 12.18 -0.62
C GLU A 24 -2.10 11.96 0.67
N PHE A 25 -1.47 11.58 1.79
CA PHE A 25 -2.15 11.31 3.07
C PHE A 25 -2.04 12.42 4.12
N ASN A 26 -1.38 13.55 3.83
CA ASN A 26 -1.24 14.68 4.75
C ASN A 26 -2.58 15.18 5.34
N PHE A 27 -3.68 15.03 4.57
CA PHE A 27 -5.02 15.42 5.00
C PHE A 27 -5.49 14.71 6.27
N LEU A 28 -4.98 13.51 6.57
CA LEU A 28 -5.29 12.78 7.79
C LEU A 28 -4.95 13.62 9.02
N VAL A 29 -3.78 14.26 9.01
CA VAL A 29 -3.33 15.14 10.09
C VAL A 29 -4.01 16.51 9.98
N SER A 30 -3.90 17.16 8.81
CA SER A 30 -4.27 18.57 8.65
C SER A 30 -5.79 18.84 8.68
N GLU A 31 -6.62 17.87 8.26
CA GLU A 31 -8.08 18.06 8.13
C GLU A 31 -8.90 17.15 9.05
N PHE A 32 -8.36 15.97 9.40
CA PHE A 32 -9.06 14.96 10.19
C PHE A 32 -8.49 14.76 11.60
N GLY A 33 -7.34 15.36 11.94
CA GLY A 33 -6.77 15.32 13.29
C GLY A 33 -6.25 13.95 13.71
N PHE A 34 -5.79 13.13 12.75
CA PHE A 34 -4.99 11.94 13.05
C PHE A 34 -3.59 12.34 13.50
N SER A 35 -2.93 11.40 14.18
CA SER A 35 -1.53 11.50 14.59
C SER A 35 -0.73 10.36 13.97
N LEU A 36 0.53 10.61 13.61
CA LEU A 36 1.44 9.56 13.15
C LEU A 36 1.87 8.74 14.38
N SER A 37 1.39 7.51 14.49
CA SER A 37 1.65 6.61 15.63
C SER A 37 2.78 5.62 15.38
N GLN A 38 3.04 5.28 14.12
CA GLN A 38 4.12 4.37 13.72
C GLN A 38 4.74 4.80 12.39
N ASN A 39 6.06 4.70 12.29
CA ASN A 39 6.83 5.04 11.09
C ASN A 39 8.19 4.31 11.11
N GLU A 40 8.17 2.99 10.92
CA GLU A 40 9.37 2.15 11.09
C GLU A 40 9.32 0.85 10.30
N PHE A 41 10.47 0.16 10.26
CA PHE A 41 10.55 -1.19 9.69
C PHE A 41 10.23 -2.26 10.74
N ILE A 42 9.35 -3.20 10.38
CA ILE A 42 9.11 -4.45 11.09
C ILE A 42 9.49 -5.60 10.16
N GLY A 43 10.63 -6.25 10.42
CA GLY A 43 11.17 -7.28 9.54
C GLY A 43 11.52 -6.73 8.16
N LYS A 44 10.75 -7.13 7.12
CA LYS A 44 10.94 -6.68 5.74
C LYS A 44 9.97 -5.56 5.32
N GLU A 45 9.02 -5.27 6.18
CA GLU A 45 7.92 -4.36 5.89
C GLU A 45 8.21 -3.01 6.54
N PHE A 46 7.86 -1.94 5.84
CA PHE A 46 7.87 -0.59 6.38
C PHE A 46 6.44 -0.15 6.60
N TRP A 47 6.15 0.30 7.81
CA TRP A 47 4.81 0.62 8.28
C TRP A 47 4.72 2.11 8.60
N ILE A 48 3.74 2.77 7.99
CA ILE A 48 3.31 4.13 8.34
C ILE A 48 1.87 4.00 8.86
N VAL A 49 1.64 4.35 10.12
CA VAL A 49 0.31 4.26 10.74
C VAL A 49 -0.12 5.63 11.24
N TYR A 50 -1.30 6.05 10.79
CA TYR A 50 -1.99 7.23 11.31
C TYR A 50 -3.13 6.78 12.21
N SER A 51 -3.18 7.26 13.46
CA SER A 51 -4.22 6.88 14.42
C SER A 51 -5.02 8.07 14.93
N LYS A 52 -6.33 7.85 15.09
CA LYS A 52 -7.29 8.72 15.75
C LYS A 52 -8.40 7.87 16.33
N ASP A 53 -8.45 7.74 17.66
CA ASP A 53 -9.40 6.89 18.36
C ASP A 53 -10.85 7.03 17.82
N PRO A 54 -11.49 5.94 17.37
CA PRO A 54 -11.04 4.53 17.41
C PRO A 54 -10.38 4.01 16.12
N LEU A 55 -10.07 4.87 15.15
CA LEU A 55 -9.59 4.46 13.83
C LEU A 55 -8.06 4.49 13.71
N ALA A 56 -7.53 3.58 12.90
CA ALA A 56 -6.17 3.63 12.37
C ALA A 56 -6.18 3.45 10.86
N ILE A 57 -5.27 4.16 10.18
CA ILE A 57 -4.99 3.99 8.75
C ILE A 57 -3.56 3.47 8.66
N GLU A 58 -3.44 2.22 8.25
CA GLU A 58 -2.16 1.50 8.13
C GLU A 58 -1.74 1.52 6.67
N ILE A 59 -0.50 1.95 6.41
CA ILE A 59 0.08 2.01 5.08
C ILE A 59 1.38 1.20 5.11
N LEU A 60 1.37 0.09 4.40
CA LEU A 60 2.48 -0.86 4.35
C LEU A 60 3.23 -0.77 3.03
N PHE A 61 4.55 -0.84 3.13
CA PHE A 61 5.48 -1.02 2.03
C PHE A 61 6.32 -2.28 2.22
N GLU A 62 6.42 -3.07 1.16
CA GLU A 62 7.40 -4.14 1.06
C GLU A 62 8.05 -4.08 -0.32
N LYS A 63 9.38 -4.21 -0.36
CA LYS A 63 10.14 -4.11 -1.61
C LYS A 63 9.67 -5.17 -2.62
N GLY A 64 9.35 -4.72 -3.83
CA GLY A 64 8.91 -5.60 -4.93
C GLY A 64 7.41 -5.91 -4.91
N LYS A 65 6.65 -5.34 -3.99
CA LYS A 65 5.18 -5.37 -3.93
C LYS A 65 4.61 -3.96 -4.14
N LEU A 66 3.31 -3.89 -4.44
CA LEU A 66 2.59 -2.62 -4.32
C LEU A 66 2.35 -2.31 -2.84
N PRO A 67 2.20 -1.02 -2.49
CA PRO A 67 1.75 -0.64 -1.16
C PRO A 67 0.41 -1.30 -0.82
N PHE A 68 0.14 -1.42 0.46
CA PHE A 68 -1.13 -1.90 0.97
C PHE A 68 -1.67 -0.90 1.97
N VAL A 69 -2.97 -0.57 1.89
CA VAL A 69 -3.60 0.42 2.77
C VAL A 69 -4.82 -0.19 3.42
N THR A 70 -4.86 -0.15 4.75
CA THR A 70 -5.92 -0.74 5.57
C THR A 70 -6.54 0.32 6.47
N LEU A 71 -7.88 0.30 6.59
CA LEU A 71 -8.62 1.08 7.56
C LEU A 71 -9.02 0.16 8.71
N ARG A 72 -8.47 0.38 9.90
CA ARG A 72 -8.73 -0.43 11.09
C ARG A 72 -9.57 0.32 12.10
N ASN A 73 -10.47 -0.40 12.77
CA ASN A 73 -11.17 0.09 13.95
C ASN A 73 -10.60 -0.59 15.21
N ASN A 74 -9.75 0.13 15.94
CA ASN A 74 -9.07 -0.33 17.14
C ASN A 74 -10.02 -0.62 18.32
N SER A 75 -11.30 -0.22 18.23
CA SER A 75 -12.32 -0.63 19.21
C SER A 75 -12.92 -2.02 18.94
N MET A 76 -12.66 -2.62 17.78
CA MET A 76 -13.09 -3.99 17.48
C MET A 76 -11.98 -4.99 17.86
N PRO A 77 -12.32 -6.24 18.23
CA PRO A 77 -11.32 -7.28 18.45
C PRO A 77 -10.45 -7.49 17.21
N HIS A 78 -9.14 -7.62 17.43
CA HIS A 78 -8.17 -8.06 16.43
C HIS A 78 -7.36 -9.18 17.06
N ASP A 79 -7.32 -10.33 16.41
CA ASP A 79 -6.61 -11.51 16.89
C ASP A 79 -6.09 -12.31 15.70
N GLU A 80 -4.79 -12.21 15.41
CA GLU A 80 -4.14 -12.93 14.32
C GLU A 80 -4.14 -14.44 14.55
N GLU A 81 -4.07 -14.92 15.79
CA GLU A 81 -4.07 -16.36 16.11
C GLU A 81 -5.44 -16.99 15.84
N LEU A 82 -6.52 -16.20 16.01
CA LEU A 82 -7.89 -16.60 15.73
C LEU A 82 -8.38 -16.19 14.33
N TYR A 83 -7.51 -15.62 13.49
CA TYR A 83 -7.85 -15.09 12.15
C TYR A 83 -8.98 -14.04 12.18
N ILE A 84 -9.06 -13.25 13.26
CA ILE A 84 -10.01 -12.15 13.39
C ILE A 84 -9.31 -10.87 12.90
N ASP A 85 -9.57 -10.51 11.65
CA ASP A 85 -9.17 -9.24 11.08
C ASP A 85 -10.34 -8.26 11.03
N ASN A 86 -10.11 -7.07 11.58
CA ASN A 86 -11.06 -5.95 11.63
C ASN A 86 -10.58 -4.76 10.79
N GLY A 87 -9.55 -4.99 9.97
CA GLY A 87 -9.04 -4.05 9.00
C GLY A 87 -9.73 -4.27 7.66
N ASP A 88 -10.28 -3.19 7.10
CA ASP A 88 -10.82 -3.24 5.75
C ASP A 88 -9.76 -2.74 4.76
N SER A 89 -9.47 -3.52 3.72
CA SER A 89 -8.53 -3.15 2.66
C SER A 89 -9.11 -2.03 1.79
N VAL A 90 -8.31 -1.06 1.37
CA VAL A 90 -8.77 -0.01 0.43
C VAL A 90 -9.36 -0.59 -0.86
N GLU A 91 -8.82 -1.72 -1.33
CA GLU A 91 -9.27 -2.42 -2.53
C GLU A 91 -10.72 -2.92 -2.44
N GLU A 92 -11.27 -3.10 -1.23
CA GLU A 92 -12.67 -3.44 -1.03
C GLU A 92 -13.60 -2.26 -1.33
N TYR A 93 -13.07 -1.04 -1.25
CA TYR A 93 -13.81 0.20 -1.45
C TYR A 93 -13.49 0.90 -2.78
N SER A 94 -12.42 0.50 -3.47
CA SER A 94 -12.02 1.07 -4.76
C SER A 94 -11.74 0.01 -5.81
N VAL A 95 -12.67 -0.10 -6.76
CA VAL A 95 -12.52 -0.92 -7.97
C VAL A 95 -11.24 -0.56 -8.73
N LYS A 96 -10.87 0.73 -8.73
CA LYS A 96 -9.65 1.19 -9.41
C LYS A 96 -8.39 0.74 -8.67
N ALA A 97 -8.35 0.81 -7.34
CA ALA A 97 -7.24 0.28 -6.57
C ALA A 97 -7.08 -1.24 -6.79
N GLN A 98 -8.21 -1.97 -6.83
CA GLN A 98 -8.23 -3.40 -7.14
C GLN A 98 -7.71 -3.69 -8.57
N GLN A 99 -8.11 -2.89 -9.57
CA GLN A 99 -7.64 -3.04 -10.95
C GLN A 99 -6.12 -2.82 -11.07
N ILE A 100 -5.57 -1.80 -10.41
CA ILE A 100 -4.12 -1.53 -10.42
C ILE A 100 -3.36 -2.74 -9.83
N LYS A 101 -3.84 -3.27 -8.70
CA LYS A 101 -3.26 -4.45 -8.04
C LYS A 101 -3.30 -5.69 -8.93
N ASN A 102 -4.46 -5.97 -9.54
CA ASN A 102 -4.64 -7.12 -10.41
C ASN A 102 -3.76 -7.02 -11.65
N SER A 103 -3.69 -5.85 -12.29
CA SER A 103 -2.88 -5.63 -13.49
C SER A 103 -1.40 -5.90 -13.24
N ARG A 104 -0.86 -5.43 -12.11
CA ARG A 104 0.53 -5.72 -11.74
C ARG A 104 0.75 -7.19 -11.42
N TYR A 105 -0.16 -7.81 -10.67
CA TYR A 105 -0.06 -9.23 -10.32
C TYR A 105 -0.03 -10.11 -11.58
N GLU A 106 -0.95 -9.88 -12.52
CA GLU A 106 -1.01 -10.59 -13.79
C GLU A 106 0.27 -10.42 -14.62
N ARG A 107 0.77 -9.20 -14.74
CA ARG A 107 2.01 -8.92 -15.48
C ARG A 107 3.22 -9.60 -14.84
N LYS A 108 3.37 -9.49 -13.51
CA LYS A 108 4.49 -10.09 -12.79
C LYS A 108 4.48 -11.61 -12.91
N ASN A 109 3.32 -12.24 -12.74
CA ASN A 109 3.17 -13.70 -12.90
C ASN A 109 3.52 -14.16 -14.32
N ALA A 110 3.10 -13.40 -15.35
CA ALA A 110 3.45 -13.71 -16.73
C ALA A 110 4.97 -13.65 -16.97
N LEU A 111 5.65 -12.65 -16.37
CA LEU A 111 7.11 -12.53 -16.43
C LEU A 111 7.80 -13.67 -15.68
N GLU A 112 7.37 -13.98 -14.45
CA GLU A 112 7.91 -15.08 -13.66
C GLU A 112 7.75 -16.44 -14.35
N THR A 113 6.61 -16.68 -15.00
CA THR A 113 6.37 -17.89 -15.80
C THR A 113 7.35 -17.98 -16.98
N ARG A 114 7.61 -16.86 -17.68
CA ARG A 114 8.58 -16.81 -18.78
C ARG A 114 10.03 -16.98 -18.32
N VAL A 115 10.37 -16.61 -17.08
CA VAL A 115 11.69 -16.88 -16.49
C VAL A 115 11.91 -18.37 -16.29
N MET A 116 10.86 -19.13 -15.99
CA MET A 116 10.91 -20.58 -15.82
C MET A 116 10.92 -21.36 -17.15
N ASP A 117 10.86 -20.68 -18.29
CA ASP A 117 11.00 -21.30 -19.61
C ASP A 117 12.39 -21.95 -19.76
N THR A 118 12.49 -22.99 -20.58
CA THR A 118 13.75 -23.73 -20.81
C THR A 118 14.62 -23.10 -21.90
N SER A 119 14.09 -22.13 -22.66
CA SER A 119 14.82 -21.37 -23.67
C SER A 119 15.67 -20.28 -23.01
N PRO A 120 17.02 -20.37 -23.02
CA PRO A 120 17.89 -19.43 -22.30
C PRO A 120 17.72 -17.97 -22.75
N ILE A 121 17.36 -17.75 -24.01
CA ILE A 121 17.14 -16.41 -24.56
C ILE A 121 15.87 -15.80 -23.95
N ILE A 122 14.79 -16.59 -23.88
CA ILE A 122 13.49 -16.15 -23.35
C ILE A 122 13.62 -15.88 -21.85
N SER A 123 14.24 -16.80 -21.10
CA SER A 123 14.40 -16.69 -19.65
C SER A 123 15.26 -15.51 -19.25
N ASN A 124 16.36 -15.26 -19.98
CA ASN A 124 17.23 -14.10 -19.71
C ASN A 124 16.53 -12.76 -19.99
N LEU A 125 15.74 -12.68 -21.07
CA LEU A 125 14.98 -11.47 -21.38
C LEU A 125 13.88 -11.23 -20.33
N ALA A 126 13.11 -12.25 -19.98
CA ALA A 126 12.07 -12.16 -18.96
C ALA A 126 12.65 -11.82 -17.58
N LEU A 127 13.82 -12.34 -17.23
CA LEU A 127 14.49 -12.02 -15.97
C LEU A 127 14.93 -10.55 -15.94
N LYS A 128 15.42 -10.03 -17.06
CA LYS A 128 15.73 -8.60 -17.18
C LYS A 128 14.46 -7.75 -17.04
N GLU A 129 13.39 -8.09 -17.75
CA GLU A 129 12.10 -7.40 -17.67
C GLU A 129 11.52 -7.43 -16.24
N LEU A 130 11.64 -8.55 -15.52
CA LEU A 130 11.20 -8.69 -14.14
C LEU A 130 12.04 -7.82 -13.18
N ASN A 131 13.36 -7.75 -13.39
CA ASN A 131 14.23 -6.88 -12.61
C ASN A 131 13.96 -5.39 -12.87
N ASP A 132 13.58 -5.04 -14.10
CA ASP A 132 13.27 -3.68 -14.51
C ASP A 132 11.78 -3.31 -14.33
N ASP A 133 10.90 -4.27 -13.94
CA ASP A 133 9.43 -4.11 -13.90
C ASP A 133 9.00 -2.88 -13.10
N TYR A 134 9.62 -2.66 -11.94
CA TYR A 134 9.30 -1.47 -11.14
C TYR A 134 9.62 -0.18 -11.88
N ALA A 135 10.82 -0.08 -12.45
CA ALA A 135 11.24 1.13 -13.15
C ALA A 135 10.40 1.40 -14.41
N LEU A 136 9.97 0.34 -15.10
CA LEU A 136 9.22 0.45 -16.35
C LEU A 136 7.72 0.72 -16.13
N PHE A 137 7.11 0.06 -15.14
CA PHE A 137 5.66 0.08 -14.94
C PHE A 137 5.29 0.31 -13.48
N GLY A 138 5.93 -0.44 -12.56
CA GLY A 138 5.53 -0.50 -11.16
C GLY A 138 5.63 0.84 -10.41
N HIS A 139 6.50 1.77 -10.84
CA HIS A 139 6.64 3.09 -10.28
C HIS A 139 5.37 3.94 -10.46
N ASN A 140 4.82 3.96 -11.67
CA ASN A 140 3.59 4.69 -11.95
C ASN A 140 2.39 4.04 -11.25
N GLU A 141 2.29 2.71 -11.27
CA GLU A 141 1.23 1.98 -10.57
C GLU A 141 1.27 2.22 -9.06
N HIS A 142 2.46 2.30 -8.47
CA HIS A 142 2.64 2.62 -7.05
C HIS A 142 2.09 4.00 -6.72
N ILE A 143 2.45 5.01 -7.52
CA ILE A 143 1.94 6.38 -7.37
C ILE A 143 0.43 6.42 -7.55
N GLU A 144 -0.10 5.79 -8.60
CA GLU A 144 -1.53 5.75 -8.89
C GLU A 144 -2.33 5.04 -7.80
N TYR A 145 -1.80 3.93 -7.27
CA TYR A 145 -2.41 3.21 -6.17
C TYR A 145 -2.48 4.08 -4.90
N LEU A 146 -1.37 4.71 -4.49
CA LEU A 146 -1.37 5.55 -3.28
C LEU A 146 -2.30 6.76 -3.41
N LYS A 147 -2.37 7.38 -4.59
CA LYS A 147 -3.35 8.44 -4.88
C LYS A 147 -4.78 7.94 -4.76
N GLU A 148 -5.09 6.82 -5.39
CA GLU A 148 -6.43 6.23 -5.34
C GLU A 148 -6.81 5.81 -3.92
N ALA A 149 -5.86 5.27 -3.17
CA ALA A 149 -6.04 4.89 -1.77
C ALA A 149 -6.31 6.10 -0.88
N ALA A 150 -5.52 7.17 -1.01
CA ALA A 150 -5.75 8.42 -0.29
C ALA A 150 -7.13 9.01 -0.58
N LEU A 151 -7.55 9.05 -1.85
CA LEU A 151 -8.88 9.51 -2.25
C LEU A 151 -9.99 8.65 -1.64
N THR A 152 -9.80 7.34 -1.61
CA THR A 152 -10.77 6.38 -1.08
C THR A 152 -10.89 6.52 0.45
N VAL A 153 -9.76 6.62 1.16
CA VAL A 153 -9.73 6.88 2.60
C VAL A 153 -10.43 8.20 2.93
N ARG A 154 -10.13 9.28 2.19
CA ARG A 154 -10.79 10.58 2.36
C ARG A 154 -12.31 10.47 2.22
N LYS A 155 -12.80 9.88 1.12
CA LYS A 155 -14.24 9.69 0.88
C LYS A 155 -14.92 8.88 1.99
N ASN A 156 -14.27 7.83 2.48
CA ASN A 156 -14.77 7.01 3.58
C ASN A 156 -14.90 7.82 4.89
N LEU A 157 -13.88 8.62 5.22
CA LEU A 157 -13.91 9.48 6.40
C LEU A 157 -14.97 10.60 6.28
N GLU A 158 -15.15 11.19 5.10
CA GLU A 158 -16.16 12.21 4.83
C GLU A 158 -17.59 11.65 4.91
N SER A 159 -17.79 10.44 4.38
CA SER A 159 -19.09 9.76 4.40
C SER A 159 -19.51 9.34 5.82
N LYS A 160 -18.53 8.97 6.68
CA LYS A 160 -18.74 8.75 8.11
C LYS A 160 -19.00 10.07 8.87
N ARG A 161 -18.35 11.18 8.50
CA ARG A 161 -18.69 12.54 9.01
C ARG A 161 -20.14 12.93 8.71
N GLY A 162 -20.67 12.59 7.53
CA GLY A 162 -22.06 12.85 7.15
C GLY A 162 -23.12 12.13 8.00
N HIS A 163 -22.76 11.02 8.64
CA HIS A 163 -23.66 10.27 9.54
C HIS A 163 -23.59 10.73 11.00
N MET A 164 -22.49 11.35 11.44
CA MET A 164 -22.39 11.90 12.79
C MET A 164 -23.21 13.19 13.01
N GLY A 165 -23.65 13.86 11.94
CA GLY A 165 -24.55 15.02 12.02
C GLY A 165 -26.04 14.70 12.22
N LYS A 166 -26.45 13.41 12.25
CA LYS A 166 -27.86 13.01 12.47
C LYS A 166 -28.15 12.45 13.86
N TYR A 167 -27.14 12.31 14.72
CA TYR A 167 -27.31 11.85 16.09
C TYR A 167 -27.03 12.93 17.14
N SER A 168 -26.86 14.20 16.73
CA SER A 168 -26.76 15.35 17.64
C SER A 168 -28.08 16.10 17.76
N THR A 169 -29.16 15.40 18.12
CA THR A 169 -30.32 15.97 18.82
C THR A 169 -31.10 14.81 19.42
N SER A 170 -30.86 14.52 20.70
CA SER A 170 -31.83 13.98 21.65
C SER A 170 -31.41 14.42 23.04
#